data_AF-A0A7W0T0I1-F1
#
_entry.id   AF-A0A7W0T0I1-F1
#
_cell.length_a   1.000
_cell.length_b   1.000
_cell.length_c   1.000
_cell.angle_alpha   90.00
_cell.angle_beta   90.00
_cell.angle_gamma   90.00
#
_symmetry.space_group_name_H-M   'P 1'
#
loop_
_entity.id
_entity.type
_entity.pdbx_description
1 polymer ?
#
loop_
_entity_poly.entity_id
_entity_poly.type
_entity_poly.pdbx_seq_one_letter_code
_entity_poly.pdbx_strand_id
1 'polypeptide(L)'
;GGESAGLVALGTRLERGRRTMFGADLSLWLLDGDAQGRVLLSFARRGVGRWLELGGGIGAHVGAGYGPAGSLSLRVHVPPVPRAAGYLRYDAAYLVDGDARTGQHALTLGLEWGF
;
A
#
# COMPACT_ATOMS: atom_id res chain seq x y z
N GLY A 1 -21.36 9.02 22.34
CA GLY A 1 -20.24 8.18 22.79
C GLY A 1 -19.33 8.02 21.60
N GLY A 2 -18.07 8.41 21.72
CA GLY A 2 -17.09 8.26 20.64
C GLY A 2 -16.73 6.79 20.53
N GLU A 3 -17.31 6.09 19.56
CA GLU A 3 -16.85 4.75 19.22
C GLU A 3 -15.46 4.90 18.60
N SER A 4 -14.46 4.44 19.35
CA SER A 4 -13.11 4.27 18.84
C SER A 4 -13.17 3.20 17.76
N ALA A 5 -13.42 3.59 16.52
CA ALA A 5 -13.35 2.71 15.35
C ALA A 5 -11.93 2.15 15.28
N GLY A 6 -11.76 0.94 15.80
CA GLY A 6 -10.48 0.25 15.84
C GLY A 6 -10.11 -0.20 14.43
N LEU A 7 -9.28 0.59 13.74
CA LEU A 7 -8.74 0.20 12.45
C LEU A 7 -7.61 -0.80 12.68
N VAL A 8 -7.92 -2.08 12.48
CA VAL A 8 -6.92 -3.15 12.41
C VAL A 8 -6.65 -3.40 10.94
N ALA A 9 -5.42 -3.19 10.49
CA ALA A 9 -4.98 -3.46 9.13
C ALA A 9 -3.89 -4.53 9.12
N LEU A 10 -4.07 -5.55 8.29
CA LEU A 10 -3.09 -6.58 8.01
C LEU A 10 -2.67 -6.48 6.54
N GLY A 11 -1.39 -6.20 6.32
CA GLY A 11 -0.80 -6.11 4.99
C GLY A 11 0.30 -7.14 4.83
N THR A 12 0.33 -7.83 3.69
CA THR A 12 1.46 -8.65 3.28
C THR A 12 1.93 -8.21 1.90
N ARG A 13 3.24 -8.15 1.73
CA ARG A 13 3.87 -7.81 0.47
C ARG A 13 4.95 -8.85 0.17
N LEU A 14 4.87 -9.45 -1.00
CA LEU A 14 5.94 -10.30 -1.54
C LEU A 14 6.54 -9.61 -2.75
N GLU A 15 7.86 -9.52 -2.80
CA GLU A 15 8.59 -8.96 -3.94
C GLU A 15 9.70 -9.91 -4.38
N ARG A 16 9.93 -9.98 -5.69
CA ARG A 16 11.02 -10.76 -6.28
C ARG A 16 11.72 -9.96 -7.36
N GLY A 17 13.05 -9.86 -7.25
CA GLY A 17 13.90 -9.18 -8.23
C GLY A 17 15.21 -8.69 -7.63
N ARG A 18 15.98 -7.94 -8.41
CA ARG A 18 17.23 -7.28 -7.97
C ARG A 18 17.14 -5.77 -8.10
N ARG A 19 17.14 -5.28 -9.35
CA ARG A 19 17.04 -3.85 -9.66
C ARG A 19 15.60 -3.42 -9.90
N THR A 20 14.87 -4.23 -10.64
CA THR A 20 13.42 -4.15 -10.77
C THR A 20 12.85 -5.33 -10.03
N MET A 21 11.90 -5.08 -9.15
CA MET A 21 11.19 -6.05 -8.34
C MET A 21 9.74 -6.04 -8.76
N PHE A 22 9.13 -7.23 -8.79
CA PHE A 22 7.71 -7.39 -9.01
C PHE A 22 7.13 -8.10 -7.82
N GLY A 23 5.89 -7.75 -7.47
CA GLY A 23 5.29 -8.25 -6.27
C GLY A 23 3.77 -8.22 -6.27
N ALA A 24 3.23 -8.69 -5.16
CA ALA A 24 1.83 -8.59 -4.83
C ALA A 24 1.70 -8.01 -3.42
N ASP A 25 0.73 -7.11 -3.26
CA ASP A 25 0.34 -6.50 -2.00
C ASP A 25 -1.10 -6.92 -1.71
N LEU A 26 -1.31 -7.54 -0.55
CA LEU A 26 -2.63 -7.90 -0.06
C LEU A 26 -2.83 -7.22 1.28
N SER A 27 -3.86 -6.39 1.37
CA SER A 27 -4.21 -5.65 2.58
C SER A 27 -5.66 -5.93 2.95
N LEU A 28 -5.92 -6.21 4.22
CA LEU A 28 -7.24 -6.41 4.80
C LEU A 28 -7.37 -5.50 6.01
N TRP A 29 -8.49 -4.81 6.17
CA TRP A 29 -8.77 -4.03 7.36
C TRP A 29 -10.24 -4.09 7.75
N LEU A 30 -10.50 -3.83 9.02
CA LEU A 30 -11.86 -3.70 9.56
C LEU A 30 -12.17 -2.21 9.72
N LEU A 31 -13.29 -1.78 9.14
CA LEU A 31 -13.85 -0.46 9.34
C LEU A 31 -15.29 -0.62 9.84
N ASP A 32 -15.55 -0.15 11.06
CA ASP A 32 -16.89 -0.20 11.69
C ASP A 32 -17.55 -1.59 11.71
N GLY A 33 -16.73 -2.66 11.75
CA GLY A 33 -17.19 -4.06 11.74
C GLY A 33 -17.23 -4.71 10.37
N ASP A 34 -17.08 -3.94 9.28
CA ASP A 34 -17.06 -4.46 7.92
C ASP A 34 -15.63 -4.77 7.44
N ALA A 35 -15.48 -5.94 6.83
CA ALA A 35 -14.21 -6.36 6.25
C ALA A 35 -14.00 -5.67 4.90
N GLN A 36 -12.91 -4.91 4.81
CA GLN A 36 -12.43 -4.29 3.59
C GLN A 36 -11.10 -4.89 3.19
N GLY A 37 -10.86 -4.95 1.88
CA GLY A 37 -9.74 -5.64 1.30
C GLY A 37 -9.24 -4.98 0.04
N ARG A 38 -7.95 -5.20 -0.23
CA ARG A 38 -7.29 -4.74 -1.43
C ARG A 38 -6.24 -5.73 -1.85
N VAL A 39 -6.16 -5.93 -3.17
CA VAL A 39 -5.13 -6.72 -3.82
C VAL A 39 -4.51 -5.87 -4.92
N LEU A 40 -3.19 -5.70 -4.89
CA LEU A 40 -2.44 -5.00 -5.92
C LEU A 40 -1.33 -5.89 -6.45
N LEU A 41 -1.13 -5.84 -7.77
CA LEU A 41 0.14 -6.21 -8.39
C LEU A 41 1.05 -4.99 -8.33
N SER A 42 2.29 -5.18 -7.91
CA SER A 42 3.25 -4.09 -7.69
C SER A 42 4.54 -4.29 -8.46
N PHE A 43 5.20 -3.19 -8.74
CA PHE A 43 6.57 -3.14 -9.23
C PHE A 43 7.34 -2.10 -8.41
N ALA A 44 8.63 -2.34 -8.22
CA ALA A 44 9.54 -1.39 -7.60
C ALA A 44 10.87 -1.37 -8.36
N ARG A 45 11.52 -0.22 -8.38
CA ARG A 45 12.80 -0.01 -9.04
C ARG A 45 13.76 0.67 -8.09
N ARG A 46 14.82 -0.06 -7.74
CA ARG A 46 15.92 0.43 -6.92
C ARG A 46 16.95 1.16 -7.78
N GLY A 47 17.51 2.24 -7.25
CA GLY A 47 18.57 3.00 -7.92
C GLY A 47 18.06 4.12 -8.83
N VAL A 48 16.89 4.69 -8.52
CA VAL A 48 16.47 6.01 -9.07
C VAL A 48 17.37 7.11 -8.51
N GLY A 49 17.81 6.94 -7.26
CA GLY A 49 18.96 7.61 -6.65
C GLY A 49 19.76 6.59 -5.84
N ARG A 50 20.93 6.98 -5.29
CA ARG A 50 21.82 6.05 -4.55
C ARG A 50 21.11 5.30 -3.41
N TRP A 51 20.07 5.92 -2.83
CA TRP A 51 19.31 5.39 -1.70
C TRP A 51 17.81 5.29 -1.94
N LEU A 52 17.36 5.59 -3.16
CA LEU A 52 15.94 5.70 -3.48
C LEU A 52 15.45 4.50 -4.27
N GLU A 53 14.28 4.02 -3.86
CA GLU A 53 13.48 3.05 -4.58
C GLU A 53 12.09 3.63 -4.81
N LEU A 54 11.66 3.61 -6.07
CA LEU A 54 10.31 4.00 -6.47
C LEU A 54 9.52 2.77 -6.84
N GLY A 55 8.28 2.70 -6.38
CA GLY A 55 7.37 1.63 -6.73
C GLY A 55 5.98 2.14 -7.02
N GLY A 56 5.20 1.30 -7.67
CA GLY A 56 3.79 1.51 -7.90
C GLY A 56 3.06 0.19 -7.95
N GLY A 57 1.76 0.23 -7.74
CA GLY A 57 0.90 -0.93 -7.85
C GLY A 57 -0.46 -0.59 -8.41
N ILE A 58 -1.09 -1.58 -9.02
CA ILE A 58 -2.45 -1.50 -9.56
C ILE A 58 -3.20 -2.78 -9.21
N GLY A 59 -4.51 -2.67 -9.03
CA GLY A 59 -5.35 -3.81 -8.73
C GLY A 59 -6.75 -3.37 -8.36
N ALA A 60 -7.33 -4.01 -7.35
CA ALA A 60 -8.72 -3.83 -6.98
C ALA A 60 -8.90 -3.70 -5.47
N HIS A 61 -9.90 -2.91 -5.08
CA HIS A 61 -10.45 -2.84 -3.74
C HIS A 61 -11.79 -3.60 -3.70
N VAL A 62 -12.07 -4.26 -2.58
CA VAL A 62 -13.33 -4.96 -2.28
C VAL A 62 -13.73 -4.68 -0.83
N GLY A 63 -14.99 -4.34 -0.56
CA GLY A 63 -15.50 -4.03 0.78
C GLY A 63 -16.86 -3.34 0.70
N ALA A 64 -17.00 -2.17 1.34
CA ALA A 64 -18.16 -1.27 1.22
C ALA A 64 -18.38 -0.71 -0.21
N GLY A 65 -17.58 -1.15 -1.17
CA GLY A 65 -17.68 -0.90 -2.59
C GLY A 65 -16.62 -1.73 -3.31
N TYR A 66 -16.64 -1.71 -4.64
CA TYR A 66 -15.62 -2.36 -5.45
C TYR A 66 -15.10 -1.43 -6.53
N GLY A 67 -13.85 -1.63 -6.92
CA GLY A 67 -13.30 -0.91 -8.07
C GLY A 67 -11.79 -0.86 -8.13
N PRO A 68 -11.24 -0.12 -9.12
CA PRO A 68 -9.82 -0.10 -9.34
C PRO A 68 -9.10 0.62 -8.20
N ALA A 69 -7.97 0.06 -7.81
CA ALA A 69 -7.08 0.62 -6.81
C ALA A 69 -5.67 0.73 -7.38
N GLY A 70 -4.94 1.73 -6.89
CA GLY A 70 -3.57 2.00 -7.24
C GLY A 70 -2.76 2.44 -6.04
N SER A 71 -1.45 2.28 -6.13
CA SER A 71 -0.51 2.78 -5.15
C SER A 71 0.74 3.34 -5.82
N LEU A 72 1.34 4.29 -5.13
CA LEU A 72 2.68 4.82 -5.41
C LEU A 72 3.47 4.73 -4.11
N SER A 73 4.70 4.25 -4.19
CA SER A 73 5.57 4.12 -3.02
C SER A 73 6.95 4.70 -3.29
N LEU A 74 7.49 5.37 -2.28
CA LEU A 74 8.86 5.84 -2.21
C LEU A 74 9.52 5.22 -0.98
N ARG A 75 10.64 4.55 -1.19
CA ARG A 75 11.50 4.02 -0.13
C ARG A 75 12.84 4.73 -0.14
N VAL A 76 13.29 5.11 1.04
CA VAL A 76 14.60 5.75 1.27
C VAL A 76 15.40 4.88 2.21
N HIS A 77 16.42 4.18 1.69
CA HIS A 77 17.33 3.40 2.51
C HIS A 77 18.23 4.32 3.32
N VAL A 78 18.38 4.05 4.62
CA VAL A 78 19.15 4.91 5.53
C VAL A 78 20.57 4.34 5.74
N PRO A 79 21.64 4.98 5.26
CA PRO A 79 22.99 4.61 5.65
C PRO A 79 23.25 5.03 7.11
N PRO A 80 23.98 4.23 7.93
CA PRO A 80 24.67 2.97 7.62
C PRO A 80 23.82 1.72 7.88
N VAL A 81 22.50 1.82 8.04
CA VAL A 81 21.60 0.71 8.37
C VAL A 81 20.92 0.19 7.10
N PRO A 82 21.56 -0.69 6.29
CA PRO A 82 21.01 -1.13 5.01
C PRO A 82 19.66 -1.87 5.13
N ARG A 83 19.34 -2.35 6.33
CA ARG A 83 18.09 -3.03 6.68
C ARG A 83 16.94 -2.09 7.02
N ALA A 84 17.20 -0.80 7.27
CA ALA A 84 16.18 0.18 7.58
C ALA A 84 15.89 1.07 6.36
N ALA A 85 14.61 1.28 6.09
CA ALA A 85 14.16 2.23 5.09
C ALA A 85 13.03 3.09 5.63
N GLY A 86 13.10 4.39 5.35
CA GLY A 86 11.92 5.24 5.42
C GLY A 86 10.97 4.89 4.28
N TYR A 87 9.69 4.80 4.58
CA TYR A 87 8.65 4.40 3.66
C TYR A 87 7.57 5.49 3.57
N LEU A 88 7.26 5.90 2.34
CA LEU A 88 6.13 6.75 2.01
C LEU A 88 5.29 6.05 0.96
N ARG A 89 3.99 5.91 1.20
CA ARG A 89 3.04 5.32 0.26
C ARG A 89 1.86 6.26 0.09
N TYR A 90 1.45 6.43 -1.15
CA TYR A 90 0.17 7.02 -1.50
C TYR A 90 -0.70 5.94 -2.12
N ASP A 91 -1.92 5.83 -1.63
CA ASP A 91 -2.91 4.87 -2.06
C ASP A 91 -4.13 5.61 -2.60
N ALA A 92 -4.68 5.13 -3.71
CA ALA A 92 -5.91 5.63 -4.28
C ALA A 92 -6.80 4.46 -4.67
N ALA A 93 -8.11 4.59 -4.44
CA ALA A 93 -9.10 3.66 -4.91
C ALA A 93 -10.30 4.44 -5.45
N TYR A 94 -10.88 3.93 -6.52
CA TYR A 94 -12.15 4.41 -7.04
C TYR A 94 -13.19 3.34 -6.76
N LEU A 95 -14.14 3.65 -5.89
CA LEU A 95 -15.17 2.71 -5.46
C LEU A 95 -16.49 3.00 -6.15
N VAL A 96 -17.12 1.92 -6.61
CA VAL A 96 -18.48 1.89 -7.08
C VAL A 96 -19.30 1.12 -6.05
N ASP A 97 -20.36 1.74 -5.56
CA ASP A 97 -21.35 1.13 -4.68
C ASP A 97 -22.75 1.59 -5.12
N GLY A 98 -23.52 0.69 -5.73
CA GLY A 98 -24.77 1.03 -6.41
C GLY A 98 -24.56 2.13 -7.47
N ASP A 99 -25.29 3.24 -7.33
CA ASP A 99 -25.16 4.44 -8.18
C ASP A 99 -24.11 5.45 -7.68
N ALA A 100 -23.55 5.24 -6.49
CA ALA A 100 -22.56 6.13 -5.90
C ALA A 100 -21.15 5.81 -6.43
N ARG A 101 -20.39 6.88 -6.69
CA ARG A 101 -19.00 6.82 -7.14
C ARG A 101 -18.14 7.63 -6.20
N THR A 102 -17.21 6.99 -5.50
CA THR A 102 -16.42 7.64 -4.45
C THR A 102 -14.94 7.40 -4.68
N GLY A 103 -14.16 8.48 -4.70
CA GLY A 103 -12.71 8.42 -4.67
C GLY A 103 -12.20 8.34 -3.23
N GLN A 104 -11.38 7.34 -2.92
CA GLN A 104 -10.70 7.21 -1.65
C GLN A 104 -9.18 7.36 -1.85
N HIS A 105 -8.54 8.09 -0.94
CA HIS A 105 -7.11 8.32 -0.98
C HIS A 105 -6.52 8.24 0.42
N ALA A 106 -5.34 7.66 0.55
CA ALA A 106 -4.62 7.56 1.82
C ALA A 106 -3.13 7.83 1.61
N LEU A 107 -2.51 8.51 2.58
CA LEU A 107 -1.06 8.69 2.66
C LEU A 107 -0.54 7.94 3.88
N THR A 108 0.41 7.05 3.68
CA THR A 108 1.04 6.28 4.75
C THR A 108 2.51 6.64 4.83
N LEU A 109 2.95 6.99 6.03
CA LEU A 109 4.34 7.22 6.40
C LEU A 109 4.76 6.14 7.40
N GLY A 110 5.92 5.51 7.19
CA GLY A 110 6.38 4.45 8.05
C GLY A 110 7.87 4.18 7.97
N LEU A 111 8.31 3.24 8.80
CA LEU A 111 9.66 2.68 8.78
C LEU A 111 9.54 1.20 8.45
N GLU A 112 10.32 0.74 7.48
CA GLU A 112 10.40 -0.65 7.07
C GLU A 112 11.73 -1.24 7.55
N TRP A 113 11.68 -2.46 8.08
CA TRP A 113 12.86 -3.21 8.47
C TRP A 113 12.91 -4.52 7.68
N GLY A 114 13.93 -4.67 6.84
CA GLY A 114 14.18 -5.87 6.02
C GLY A 114 15.26 -6.77 6.61
N PHE A 115 15.20 -8.07 6.28
CA PHE A 115 16.19 -9.08 6.69
C PHE A 115 17.34 -9.18 5.67
#